data_AF-A0A811RS65-F1
#
_entry.id   AF-A0A811RS65-F1
#
_cell.length_a   1.000
_cell.length_b   1.000
_cell.length_c   1.000
_cell.angle_alpha   90.00
_cell.angle_beta   90.00
_cell.angle_gamma   90.00
#
_symmetry.space_group_name_H-M   'P 1'
#
loop_
_entity.id
_entity.type
_entity.pdbx_description
1 polymer ?
#
loop_
_entity_poly.entity_id
_entity_poly.type
_entity_poly.pdbx_seq_one_letter_code
_entity_poly.pdbx_strand_id
1 'polypeptide(L)'
;MVDMWVEVEAHQMQPLAGAIAVECIVAPVLHGRERNQAVIDENVEKLKKVLEVYEARLAQSSAWWKGLAARPAAKKVAEFMPLGAGAPKKQE
;
A
#
# COMPACT_ATOMS: atom_id res chain seq x y z
N MET A 1 -3.76 -16.04 1.71
CA MET A 1 -3.24 -14.89 2.50
C MET A 1 -3.19 -13.61 1.68
N VAL A 2 -2.97 -13.67 0.35
CA VAL A 2 -3.11 -12.49 -0.53
C VAL A 2 -4.59 -12.21 -0.81
N ASP A 3 -5.40 -13.25 -1.08
CA ASP A 3 -6.83 -13.12 -1.42
C ASP A 3 -7.66 -12.36 -0.38
N MET A 4 -7.53 -12.72 0.90
CA MET A 4 -8.22 -12.02 1.99
C MET A 4 -7.94 -10.51 2.00
N TRP A 5 -6.75 -10.08 1.58
CA TRP A 5 -6.37 -8.67 1.60
C TRP A 5 -6.74 -7.92 0.32
N VAL A 6 -6.84 -8.63 -0.80
CA VAL A 6 -7.50 -8.11 -2.00
C VAL A 6 -8.98 -7.86 -1.71
N GLU A 7 -9.63 -8.74 -0.94
CA GLU A 7 -11.02 -8.54 -0.50
C GLU A 7 -11.15 -7.38 0.50
N VAL A 8 -10.24 -7.26 1.47
CA VAL A 8 -10.22 -6.11 2.40
C VAL A 8 -10.01 -4.80 1.66
N GLU A 9 -9.12 -4.77 0.67
CA GLU A 9 -8.91 -3.58 -0.18
C GLU A 9 -10.19 -3.20 -0.92
N ALA A 10 -10.84 -4.16 -1.56
CA ALA A 10 -12.07 -3.94 -2.33
C ALA A 10 -13.23 -3.42 -1.48
N HIS A 11 -13.33 -3.82 -0.21
CA HIS A 11 -14.47 -3.48 0.64
C HIS A 11 -14.19 -2.35 1.65
N GLN A 12 -12.93 -2.06 1.97
CA GLN A 12 -12.57 -1.06 2.99
C GLN A 12 -11.85 0.15 2.39
N MET A 13 -10.85 -0.05 1.54
CA MET A 13 -10.09 1.05 0.92
C MET A 13 -10.85 1.67 -0.26
N GLN A 14 -11.28 0.83 -1.21
CA GLN A 14 -11.91 1.26 -2.46
C GLN A 14 -13.16 2.13 -2.27
N PRO A 15 -14.13 1.80 -1.40
CA PRO A 15 -15.31 2.65 -1.22
C PRO A 15 -14.99 4.00 -0.55
N LEU A 16 -14.03 4.05 0.38
CA LEU A 16 -13.63 5.29 1.04
C LEU A 16 -12.87 6.22 0.08
N ALA A 17 -11.89 5.67 -0.64
CA ALA A 17 -11.15 6.42 -1.65
C ALA A 17 -12.05 6.86 -2.81
N GLY A 18 -12.98 5.99 -3.24
CA GLY A 18 -13.97 6.28 -4.26
C GLY A 18 -14.91 7.41 -3.86
N ALA A 19 -15.41 7.42 -2.61
CA ALA A 19 -16.28 8.50 -2.11
C ALA A 19 -15.55 9.85 -2.11
N ILE A 20 -14.29 9.89 -1.69
CA ILE A 20 -13.46 11.11 -1.73
C ILE A 20 -13.25 11.57 -3.18
N ALA A 21 -12.95 10.65 -4.11
CA ALA A 21 -12.77 10.98 -5.52
C ALA A 21 -14.08 11.50 -6.16
N VAL A 22 -15.23 10.97 -5.77
CA VAL A 22 -16.53 11.46 -6.24
C VAL A 22 -16.76 12.89 -5.79
N GLU A 23 -16.61 13.19 -4.50
CA GLU A 23 -16.83 14.53 -3.97
C GLU A 23 -15.80 15.55 -4.47
N CYS A 24 -14.52 15.16 -4.60
CA CYS A 24 -13.45 16.08 -4.99
C CYS A 24 -13.32 16.29 -6.50
N ILE A 25 -13.68 15.28 -7.32
CA ILE A 25 -13.39 15.27 -8.77
C ILE A 25 -14.69 15.14 -9.56
N VAL A 26 -15.46 14.07 -9.37
CA VAL A 26 -16.65 13.77 -10.19
C VAL A 26 -17.74 14.84 -10.00
N ALA A 27 -18.07 15.18 -8.76
CA ALA A 27 -19.10 16.14 -8.41
C ALA A 27 -18.81 17.54 -8.99
N PRO A 28 -17.62 18.15 -8.80
CA PRO A 28 -17.33 19.45 -9.36
C PRO A 28 -17.06 19.43 -10.88
N VAL A 29 -16.35 18.43 -11.40
CA VAL A 29 -15.90 18.42 -12.81
C VAL A 29 -17.01 17.96 -13.76
N LEU A 30 -17.79 16.94 -13.38
CA LEU A 30 -18.81 16.36 -14.26
C LEU A 30 -20.22 16.88 -13.99
N HIS A 31 -20.53 17.24 -12.74
CA HIS A 31 -21.89 17.64 -12.35
C HIS A 31 -22.01 19.11 -11.92
N GLY A 32 -20.91 19.86 -11.83
CA GLY A 32 -20.91 21.26 -11.38
C GLY A 32 -21.45 21.44 -9.95
N ARG A 33 -21.42 20.38 -9.13
CA ARG A 33 -21.88 20.41 -7.73
C ARG A 33 -20.75 20.89 -6.82
N GLU A 34 -21.10 21.65 -5.79
CA GLU A 34 -20.16 21.95 -4.71
C GLU A 34 -19.78 20.69 -3.94
N ARG A 35 -18.53 20.68 -3.46
CA ARG A 35 -17.98 19.56 -2.70
C ARG A 35 -18.61 19.52 -1.31
N ASN A 36 -19.06 18.35 -0.88
CA ASN A 36 -19.47 18.18 0.50
C ASN A 36 -18.26 17.93 1.40
N GLN A 37 -17.72 19.01 1.98
CA GLN A 37 -16.53 18.94 2.82
C GLN A 37 -16.69 18.01 4.03
N ALA A 38 -17.89 17.94 4.62
CA ALA A 38 -18.15 17.05 5.77
C ALA A 38 -18.01 15.56 5.40
N VAL A 39 -18.47 15.18 4.20
CA VAL A 39 -18.34 13.80 3.69
C VAL A 39 -16.88 13.47 3.36
N ILE A 40 -16.13 14.44 2.86
CA ILE A 40 -14.69 14.28 2.59
C ILE A 40 -13.94 14.04 3.90
N ASP A 41 -14.12 14.92 4.89
CA ASP A 41 -13.39 14.83 6.16
C ASP A 41 -13.71 13.53 6.91
N GLU A 42 -14.99 13.11 6.93
CA GLU A 42 -15.39 11.83 7.53
C GLU A 42 -14.72 10.63 6.83
N ASN A 43 -14.68 10.61 5.49
CA ASN A 43 -14.08 9.52 4.75
C ASN A 43 -12.56 9.51 4.85
N VAL A 44 -11.91 10.68 4.93
CA VAL A 44 -10.47 10.80 5.15
C VAL A 44 -10.08 10.24 6.52
N GLU A 45 -10.83 10.55 7.58
CA GLU A 45 -10.57 9.99 8.91
C GLU A 45 -10.74 8.46 8.96
N LYS A 46 -11.74 7.92 8.26
CA LYS A 46 -11.90 6.46 8.11
C LYS A 46 -10.76 5.84 7.30
N LEU A 47 -10.36 6.48 6.20
CA LEU A 47 -9.29 6.01 5.33
C LEU A 47 -7.95 5.96 6.09
N LYS A 48 -7.67 6.96 6.91
CA LYS A 48 -6.47 7.02 7.76
C LYS A 48 -6.36 5.79 8.67
N LYS A 49 -7.44 5.41 9.35
CA LYS A 49 -7.46 4.21 10.21
C LYS A 49 -7.16 2.93 9.42
N VAL A 50 -7.70 2.82 8.21
CA VAL A 50 -7.40 1.67 7.35
C VAL A 50 -5.92 1.68 6.95
N LEU A 51 -5.37 2.83 6.57
CA LEU A 51 -3.94 2.96 6.24
C LEU A 51 -3.02 2.60 7.41
N GLU A 52 -3.36 2.96 8.65
CA GLU A 52 -2.60 2.55 9.85
C GLU A 52 -2.51 1.02 9.99
N VAL A 53 -3.59 0.28 9.66
CA VAL A 53 -3.59 -1.19 9.64
C VAL A 53 -2.68 -1.72 8.53
N TYR A 54 -2.71 -1.11 7.34
CA TYR A 54 -1.82 -1.48 6.24
C TYR A 54 -0.34 -1.23 6.59
N GLU A 55 -0.01 -0.09 7.22
CA GLU A 55 1.34 0.24 7.65
C GLU A 55 1.87 -0.75 8.69
N ALA A 56 1.08 -1.05 9.74
CA ALA A 56 1.48 -2.00 10.76
C ALA A 56 1.80 -3.39 10.18
N ARG A 57 0.97 -3.83 9.21
CA ARG A 57 1.17 -5.10 8.52
C ARG A 57 2.40 -5.08 7.60
N LEU A 58 2.57 -4.02 6.81
CA LEU A 58 3.72 -3.89 5.92
C LEU A 58 5.02 -3.82 6.72
N ALA A 59 5.01 -3.12 7.86
CA ALA A 59 6.11 -3.07 8.80
C ALA A 59 6.47 -4.48 9.31
N GLN A 60 5.48 -5.28 9.72
CA GLN A 60 5.70 -6.65 10.15
C GLN A 60 6.31 -7.53 9.04
N SER A 61 5.78 -7.45 7.82
CA SER A 61 6.31 -8.20 6.68
C SER A 61 7.74 -7.77 6.32
N SER A 62 8.02 -6.46 6.33
CA SER A 62 9.36 -5.93 6.05
C SER A 62 10.38 -6.30 7.12
N ALA A 63 10.00 -6.28 8.40
CA ALA A 63 10.84 -6.68 9.50
C ALA A 63 11.17 -8.18 9.41
N TRP A 64 10.17 -9.00 9.07
CA TRP A 64 10.36 -10.41 8.82
C TRP A 64 11.32 -10.66 7.65
N TRP A 65 11.14 -9.99 6.51
CA TRP A 65 12.03 -10.12 5.34
C TRP A 65 13.45 -9.63 5.63
N LYS A 66 13.62 -8.54 6.37
CA LYS A 66 14.95 -8.07 6.82
C LYS A 66 15.64 -9.10 7.72
N GLY A 67 14.90 -9.70 8.65
CA GLY A 67 15.40 -10.79 9.50
C GLY A 67 15.77 -12.03 8.69
N LEU A 68 14.96 -12.41 7.71
CA LEU A 68 15.24 -13.52 6.80
C LEU A 68 16.50 -13.25 5.95
N ALA A 69 16.62 -12.06 5.37
CA ALA A 69 17.76 -11.65 4.54
C ALA A 69 19.06 -11.52 5.34
N ALA A 70 18.98 -11.26 6.65
CA ALA A 70 20.15 -11.24 7.53
C ALA A 70 20.73 -12.65 7.81
N ARG A 71 19.98 -13.73 7.53
CA ARG A 71 20.41 -15.11 7.82
C ARG A 71 21.55 -15.54 6.88
N PRO A 72 22.61 -16.20 7.39
CA PRO A 72 23.74 -16.65 6.57
C PRO A 72 23.34 -17.55 5.40
N ALA A 73 22.35 -18.41 5.61
CA ALA A 73 21.81 -19.28 4.57
C ALA A 73 21.10 -18.49 3.45
N ALA A 74 20.37 -17.42 3.79
CA ALA A 74 19.69 -16.59 2.79
C ALA A 74 20.70 -15.79 1.95
N LYS A 75 21.78 -15.30 2.56
CA LYS A 75 22.89 -14.65 1.84
C LYS A 75 23.57 -15.60 0.86
N LYS A 76 23.85 -16.84 1.31
CA LYS A 76 24.45 -17.87 0.46
C LYS A 76 23.54 -18.26 -0.70
N VAL A 77 22.23 -18.36 -0.48
CA VAL A 77 21.24 -18.64 -1.56
C VAL A 77 21.13 -17.48 -2.55
N ALA A 78 21.19 -16.22 -2.08
CA ALA A 78 21.19 -15.04 -2.95
C ALA A 78 22.43 -14.97 -3.86
N GLU A 79 23.59 -15.44 -3.39
CA GLU A 79 24.82 -15.58 -4.18
C GLU A 79 24.66 -16.53 -5.38
N PHE A 80 23.85 -17.59 -5.22
CA PHE A 80 23.60 -18.58 -6.28
C PHE A 80 22.35 -18.30 -7.11
N MET A 81 21.62 -17.21 -6.82
CA MET A 81 20.43 -16.82 -7.58
C MET A 81 20.81 -15.76 -8.62
N PRO A 82 20.68 -16.01 -9.93
CA PRO A 82 20.93 -15.01 -10.95
C PRO A 82 19.75 -14.05 -10.96
N LEU A 83 19.75 -13.07 -10.07
CA LEU A 83 18.78 -11.99 -10.08
C LEU A 83 19.17 -11.01 -11.20
N GLY A 84 18.51 -11.14 -12.35
CA GLY A 84 18.43 -10.11 -13.38
C GLY A 84 17.69 -8.85 -12.92
N ALA A 85 18.07 -8.31 -11.77
CA ALA A 85 17.65 -7.01 -11.24
C ALA A 85 18.85 -6.41 -10.48
N GLY A 86 19.83 -5.96 -11.29
CA GLY A 86 20.77 -4.87 -11.03
C GLY A 86 21.38 -4.73 -9.64
N ALA A 87 22.59 -5.25 -9.47
CA ALA A 87 23.75 -4.59 -8.82
C ALA A 87 25.00 -5.48 -8.99
N PRO A 88 26.25 -5.01 -8.80
CA PRO A 88 26.79 -3.66 -8.74
C PRO A 88 27.98 -3.44 -9.72
N LYS A 89 28.16 -2.22 -10.24
CA LYS A 89 29.48 -1.82 -10.77
C LYS A 89 30.36 -1.39 -9.60
N LYS A 90 31.27 -2.27 -9.19
CA LYS A 90 32.56 -1.87 -8.60
C LYS A 90 33.64 -2.89 -8.97
N GLN A 91 34.22 -2.66 -10.13
CA GLN A 91 35.62 -2.93 -10.47
C GLN A 91 36.16 -1.55 -10.86
N GLU A 92 37.34 -1.08 -10.52
CA GLU A 92 38.49 -1.49 -9.72
C GLU A 92 39.15 -0.15 -9.33
#